data_AF-A0A447UXB2-F1
#
_entry.id   AF-A0A447UXB2-F1
#
_cell.length_a   1.000
_cell.length_b   1.000
_cell.length_c   1.000
_cell.angle_alpha   90.00
_cell.angle_beta   90.00
_cell.angle_gamma   90.00
#
_symmetry.space_group_name_H-M   'P 1'
#
loop_
_entity.id
_entity.type
_entity.pdbx_description
1 polymer ?
#
loop_
_entity_poly.entity_id
_entity_poly.type
_entity_poly.pdbx_seq_one_letter_code
_entity_poly.pdbx_strand_id
1 'polypeptide(L)'
;MQITLKACLVIVACMPLLALANDPQPAKDATALREACSEYAEAGMRDCLIKQSKESEQVLEKASKTAASRIAEWDEDQSYIEQASAALKTSNQRFIHYRDSQCQLAASLSGGAAGNAREIRRLSCVAELNFGRAEQLTSAVSELAVK
;
A
#
# COMPACT_ATOMS: atom_id res chain seq x y z
N MET A 1 -2.48 -72.37 5.00
CA MET A 1 -3.88 -72.11 4.61
C MET A 1 -4.40 -71.01 5.53
N GLN A 2 -4.99 -69.97 4.92
CA GLN A 2 -5.30 -68.65 5.49
C GLN A 2 -6.26 -68.70 6.69
N ILE A 3 -6.13 -67.77 7.65
CA ILE A 3 -7.30 -67.09 8.25
C ILE A 3 -7.00 -65.59 8.39
N THR A 4 -7.92 -64.83 7.80
CA THR A 4 -8.02 -63.40 7.52
C THR A 4 -8.03 -62.49 8.75
N LEU A 5 -7.26 -61.40 8.68
CA LEU A 5 -7.42 -60.21 9.52
C LEU A 5 -8.49 -59.30 8.86
N LYS A 6 -9.61 -59.04 9.54
CA LYS A 6 -10.64 -58.10 9.07
C LYS A 6 -10.90 -56.99 10.10
N ALA A 7 -10.37 -55.82 9.72
CA ALA A 7 -10.92 -54.47 9.84
C ALA A 7 -11.41 -53.94 11.21
N CYS A 8 -10.80 -52.83 11.62
CA CYS A 8 -11.56 -51.63 11.99
C CYS A 8 -10.76 -50.40 11.54
N LEU A 9 -11.12 -49.85 10.38
CA LEU A 9 -10.59 -48.58 9.88
C LEU A 9 -11.66 -47.52 10.14
N VAL A 10 -11.46 -46.67 11.14
CA VAL A 10 -12.27 -45.46 11.35
C VAL A 10 -11.40 -44.29 10.92
N ILE A 11 -11.64 -43.76 9.73
CA ILE A 11 -11.01 -42.52 9.27
C ILE A 11 -11.93 -41.37 9.68
N VAL A 12 -11.55 -40.65 10.74
CA VAL A 12 -12.12 -39.34 11.05
C VAL A 12 -11.54 -38.34 10.06
N ALA A 13 -12.34 -37.92 9.09
CA ALA A 13 -11.99 -36.86 8.16
C ALA A 13 -11.99 -35.51 8.89
N CYS A 14 -10.83 -35.09 9.36
CA CYS A 14 -10.61 -33.73 9.82
C CYS A 14 -10.45 -32.84 8.57
N MET A 15 -11.56 -32.31 8.04
CA MET A 15 -11.48 -31.26 7.03
C MET A 15 -10.97 -29.98 7.70
N PRO A 16 -9.81 -29.44 7.30
CA PRO A 16 -9.42 -28.12 7.77
C PRO A 16 -10.39 -27.12 7.14
N LEU A 17 -11.12 -26.39 7.99
CA LEU A 17 -11.78 -25.17 7.59
C LEU A 17 -10.68 -24.24 7.06
N LEU A 18 -10.61 -24.10 5.74
CA LEU A 18 -9.86 -23.04 5.11
C LEU A 18 -10.53 -21.73 5.51
N ALA A 19 -10.05 -21.13 6.58
CA ALA A 19 -10.31 -19.73 6.85
C ALA A 19 -9.81 -18.96 5.64
N LEU A 20 -10.72 -18.33 4.90
CA LEU A 20 -10.35 -17.30 3.93
C LEU A 20 -9.80 -16.15 4.76
N ALA A 21 -8.47 -16.13 4.94
CA ALA A 21 -7.79 -14.92 5.34
C ALA A 21 -8.19 -13.85 4.32
N ASN A 22 -8.75 -12.75 4.80
CA ASN A 22 -9.04 -11.60 3.97
C ASN A 22 -7.67 -11.01 3.59
N ASP A 23 -7.10 -11.48 2.49
CA ASP A 23 -5.77 -11.05 2.04
C ASP A 23 -5.76 -9.53 2.00
N PRO A 24 -4.80 -8.86 2.68
CA PRO A 24 -4.57 -7.44 2.45
C PRO A 24 -4.45 -7.25 0.94
N GLN A 25 -5.30 -6.39 0.36
CA GLN A 25 -5.15 -6.03 -1.04
C GLN A 25 -3.69 -5.60 -1.22
N PRO A 26 -2.88 -6.32 -2.02
CA PRO A 26 -1.46 -6.02 -2.10
C PRO A 26 -1.33 -4.55 -2.51
N ALA A 27 -0.53 -3.81 -1.75
CA ALA A 27 -0.20 -2.43 -2.09
C ALA A 27 0.15 -2.38 -3.59
N LYS A 28 -0.49 -1.49 -4.33
CA LYS A 28 -0.33 -1.40 -5.79
C LYS A 28 1.13 -1.03 -6.09
N ASP A 29 1.99 -2.01 -6.33
CA ASP A 29 3.39 -1.76 -6.67
C ASP A 29 3.53 -1.12 -8.06
N ALA A 30 4.68 -0.51 -8.34
CA ALA A 30 4.91 0.18 -9.60
C ALA A 30 4.82 -0.73 -10.83
N THR A 31 4.99 -2.04 -10.70
CA THR A 31 4.82 -2.99 -11.80
C THR A 31 3.34 -3.22 -12.08
N ALA A 32 2.56 -3.55 -11.06
CA ALA A 32 1.11 -3.71 -11.17
C ALA A 32 0.44 -2.44 -11.72
N LEU A 33 0.90 -1.26 -11.30
CA LEU A 33 0.41 0.02 -11.82
C LEU A 33 0.72 0.21 -13.31
N ARG A 34 1.89 -0.23 -13.78
CA ARG A 34 2.26 -0.16 -15.21
C ARG A 34 1.47 -1.17 -16.04
N GLU A 35 1.28 -2.38 -15.53
CA GLU A 35 0.48 -3.43 -16.17
C GLU A 35 -1.00 -3.03 -16.28
N ALA A 36 -1.57 -2.45 -15.23
CA ALA A 36 -2.94 -1.90 -15.28
C ALA A 36 -3.09 -0.77 -16.33
N CYS A 37 -1.99 -0.11 -16.70
CA CYS A 37 -1.96 0.93 -17.72
C CYS A 37 -1.42 0.44 -19.08
N SER A 38 -1.13 -0.87 -19.25
CA SER A 38 -0.51 -1.41 -20.47
C SER A 38 -1.50 -1.74 -21.58
N GLU A 39 -2.79 -1.49 -21.38
CA GLU A 39 -3.81 -1.60 -22.44
C GLU A 39 -3.54 -0.60 -23.60
N TYR A 40 -2.73 0.44 -23.35
CA TYR A 40 -2.42 1.48 -24.32
C TYR A 40 -0.94 1.45 -24.77
N ALA A 41 -0.67 1.96 -25.99
CA ALA A 41 0.68 2.34 -26.42
C ALA A 41 1.31 3.34 -25.41
N GLU A 42 2.65 3.51 -25.42
CA GLU A 42 3.38 4.23 -24.36
C GLU A 42 2.80 5.60 -23.97
N ALA A 43 2.26 6.37 -24.93
CA ALA A 43 1.59 7.64 -24.64
C ALA A 43 0.32 7.48 -23.78
N GLY A 44 -0.53 6.50 -24.09
CA GLY A 44 -1.69 6.19 -23.27
C GLY A 44 -1.33 5.55 -21.93
N MET A 45 -0.21 4.81 -21.85
CA MET A 45 0.33 4.34 -20.57
C MET A 45 0.73 5.52 -19.68
N ARG A 46 1.44 6.52 -20.24
CA ARG A 46 1.80 7.74 -19.50
C ARG A 46 0.56 8.48 -19.00
N ASP A 47 -0.45 8.69 -19.84
CA ASP A 47 -1.67 9.40 -19.45
C ASP A 47 -2.46 8.65 -18.37
N CYS A 48 -2.52 7.32 -18.45
CA CYS A 48 -3.08 6.47 -17.39
C CYS A 48 -2.31 6.64 -16.08
N LEU A 49 -0.98 6.61 -16.12
CA LEU A 49 -0.15 6.78 -14.92
C LEU A 49 -0.18 8.19 -14.32
N ILE A 50 -0.43 9.23 -15.13
CA ILE A 50 -0.72 10.58 -14.61
C ILE A 50 -2.00 10.55 -13.76
N LYS A 51 -3.05 9.86 -14.22
CA LYS A 51 -4.29 9.69 -13.46
C LYS A 51 -4.05 8.91 -12.17
N GLN A 52 -3.34 7.78 -12.23
CA GLN A 52 -3.00 6.98 -11.05
C GLN A 52 -2.16 7.76 -10.02
N SER A 53 -1.18 8.54 -10.48
CA SER A 53 -0.39 9.42 -9.61
C SER A 53 -1.29 10.44 -8.91
N LYS A 54 -2.20 11.10 -9.63
CA LYS A 54 -3.12 12.08 -9.05
C LYS A 54 -4.12 11.45 -8.07
N GLU A 55 -4.65 10.27 -8.39
CA GLU A 55 -5.51 9.51 -7.49
C GLU A 55 -4.76 9.16 -6.19
N SER A 56 -3.53 8.68 -6.30
CA SER A 56 -2.71 8.32 -5.14
C SER A 56 -2.44 9.52 -4.21
N GLU A 57 -2.27 10.73 -4.77
CA GLU A 57 -2.11 11.96 -4.00
C GLU A 57 -3.36 12.28 -3.18
N GLN A 58 -4.55 12.14 -3.79
CA GLN A 58 -5.82 12.35 -3.11
C GLN A 58 -6.05 11.33 -1.99
N VAL A 59 -5.69 10.06 -2.25
CA VAL A 59 -5.79 8.99 -1.25
C VAL A 59 -4.85 9.25 -0.07
N LEU A 60 -3.60 9.66 -0.33
CA LEU A 60 -2.64 10.03 0.71
C LEU A 60 -3.08 11.26 1.51
N GLU A 61 -3.62 12.28 0.85
CA GLU A 61 -4.14 13.47 1.52
C GLU A 61 -5.29 13.11 2.47
N LYS A 62 -6.23 12.29 2.00
CA LYS A 62 -7.34 11.79 2.83
C LYS A 62 -6.83 11.00 4.02
N ALA A 63 -5.93 10.04 3.81
CA ALA A 63 -5.35 9.24 4.90
C ALA A 63 -4.60 10.09 5.93
N SER A 64 -3.87 11.11 5.47
CA SER A 64 -3.18 12.06 6.36
C SER A 64 -4.15 12.87 7.22
N LYS A 65 -5.26 13.34 6.63
CA LYS A 65 -6.32 14.06 7.36
C LYS A 65 -7.03 13.15 8.36
N THR A 66 -7.36 11.91 7.96
CA THR A 66 -7.97 10.91 8.84
C THR A 66 -7.04 10.58 10.02
N ALA A 67 -5.74 10.38 9.77
CA ALA A 67 -4.77 10.14 10.84
C ALA A 67 -4.70 11.32 11.82
N ALA A 68 -4.69 12.56 11.32
CA ALA A 68 -4.72 13.75 12.17
C ALA A 68 -5.99 13.83 13.03
N SER A 69 -7.16 13.54 12.47
CA SER A 69 -8.44 13.51 13.22
C SER A 69 -8.41 12.45 14.31
N ARG A 70 -7.98 11.23 13.98
CA ARG A 70 -7.88 10.11 14.93
C ARG A 70 -6.95 10.41 16.09
N ILE A 71 -5.81 11.06 15.83
CA ILE A 71 -4.89 11.50 16.89
C ILE A 71 -5.54 12.58 17.76
N ALA A 72 -6.26 13.54 17.17
CA ALA A 72 -6.93 14.60 17.92
C ALA A 72 -8.09 14.09 18.81
N GLU A 73 -8.76 13.02 18.36
CA GLU A 73 -9.85 12.34 19.07
C GLU A 73 -9.35 11.25 20.03
N TRP A 74 -8.05 10.95 20.04
CA TRP A 74 -7.46 9.91 20.87
C TRP A 74 -7.77 10.16 22.36
N ASP A 75 -8.33 9.15 23.03
CA ASP A 75 -8.61 9.17 24.47
C ASP A 75 -7.32 9.01 25.29
N GLU A 76 -6.51 10.05 25.25
CA GLU A 76 -5.22 10.13 25.93
C GLU A 76 -4.96 11.55 26.45
N ASP A 77 -3.98 11.68 27.35
CA ASP A 77 -3.53 12.98 27.83
C ASP A 77 -3.08 13.90 26.67
N GLN A 78 -3.47 15.17 26.79
CA GLN A 78 -3.22 16.20 25.78
C GLN A 78 -1.74 16.28 25.34
N SER A 79 -0.80 16.04 26.26
CA SER A 79 0.63 16.08 25.95
C SER A 79 1.06 15.00 24.96
N TYR A 80 0.45 13.81 24.97
CA TYR A 80 0.74 12.75 24.00
C TYR A 80 0.07 13.02 22.65
N ILE A 81 -1.16 13.57 22.66
CA ILE A 81 -1.86 14.01 21.44
C ILE A 81 -1.01 15.05 20.68
N GLU A 82 -0.45 16.03 21.39
CA GLU A 82 0.42 17.06 20.81
C GLU A 82 1.72 16.48 20.24
N GLN A 83 2.36 15.57 20.98
CA GLN A 83 3.56 14.88 20.52
C GLN A 83 3.31 14.06 19.26
N ALA A 84 2.23 13.26 19.23
CA ALA A 84 1.85 12.45 18.08
C ALA A 84 1.49 13.33 16.87
N SER A 85 0.79 14.45 17.08
CA SER A 85 0.44 15.41 16.02
C SER A 85 1.68 16.05 15.40
N ALA A 86 2.65 16.47 16.23
CA ALA A 86 3.92 17.02 15.77
C ALA A 86 4.75 15.98 15.00
N ALA A 87 4.76 14.73 15.47
CA ALA A 87 5.42 13.61 14.82
C ALA A 87 4.78 13.30 13.45
N LEU A 88 3.45 13.25 13.35
CA LEU A 88 2.74 13.05 12.08
C LEU A 88 3.09 14.13 11.06
N LYS A 89 3.05 15.41 11.46
CA LYS A 89 3.41 16.54 10.59
C LYS A 89 4.83 16.40 10.05
N THR A 90 5.79 16.12 10.94
CA THR A 90 7.20 15.93 10.57
C THR A 90 7.39 14.72 9.65
N SER A 91 6.71 13.61 9.97
CA SER A 91 6.76 12.37 9.19
C SER A 91 6.23 12.59 7.77
N ASN A 92 5.12 13.31 7.61
CA ASN A 92 4.54 13.62 6.30
C ASN A 92 5.46 14.51 5.44
N GLN A 93 6.12 15.50 6.06
CA GLN A 93 7.12 16.32 5.36
C GLN A 93 8.31 15.49 4.89
N ARG A 94 8.86 14.63 5.75
CA ARG A 94 9.98 13.75 5.39
C ARG A 94 9.61 12.73 4.32
N PHE A 95 8.37 12.23 4.35
CA PHE A 95 7.86 11.31 3.34
C PHE A 95 7.89 11.90 1.93
N ILE A 96 7.55 13.19 1.76
CA ILE A 96 7.61 13.86 0.45
C ILE A 96 9.04 13.82 -0.11
N HIS A 97 10.03 14.19 0.71
CA HIS A 97 11.44 14.14 0.30
C HIS A 97 11.92 12.73 -0.03
N TYR A 98 11.52 11.75 0.79
CA TYR A 98 11.80 10.34 0.54
C TYR A 98 11.22 9.90 -0.82
N ARG A 99 9.93 10.13 -1.05
CA ARG A 99 9.24 9.75 -2.28
C ARG A 99 9.90 10.37 -3.49
N ASP A 100 10.17 11.67 -3.46
CA ASP A 100 10.74 12.38 -4.60
C ASP A 100 12.14 11.85 -4.93
N SER A 101 12.97 11.58 -3.91
CA SER A 101 14.31 11.01 -4.09
C SER A 101 14.26 9.57 -4.64
N GLN A 102 13.38 8.73 -4.09
CA GLN A 102 13.21 7.36 -4.56
C GLN A 102 12.69 7.31 -6.00
N CYS A 103 11.73 8.16 -6.35
CA CYS A 103 11.18 8.18 -7.70
C CYS A 103 12.11 8.85 -8.71
N GLN A 104 13.00 9.76 -8.28
CA GLN A 104 14.11 10.21 -9.10
C GLN A 104 15.10 9.08 -9.39
N LEU A 105 15.45 8.26 -8.38
CA LEU A 105 16.27 7.07 -8.58
C LEU A 105 15.59 6.09 -9.55
N ALA A 106 14.31 5.75 -9.33
CA ALA A 106 13.55 4.86 -10.22
C ALA A 106 13.52 5.36 -11.67
N ALA A 107 13.36 6.67 -11.86
CA ALA A 107 13.41 7.29 -13.19
C ALA A 107 14.81 7.22 -13.83
N SER A 108 15.88 7.32 -13.03
CA SER A 108 17.27 7.26 -13.51
C SER A 108 17.69 5.87 -14.00
N LEU A 109 16.98 4.82 -13.60
CA LEU A 109 17.18 3.43 -14.05
C LEU A 109 16.62 3.16 -15.46
N SER A 110 16.49 4.20 -16.28
CA SER A 110 16.13 4.15 -17.70
C SER A 110 17.26 4.77 -18.53
N GLY A 111 17.61 4.14 -19.66
CA GLY A 111 18.66 4.67 -20.55
C GLY A 111 18.32 6.03 -21.17
N GLY A 112 19.32 6.76 -21.67
CA GLY A 112 19.15 8.11 -22.22
C GLY A 112 18.24 8.21 -23.46
N ALA A 113 18.07 7.11 -24.20
CA ALA A 113 17.16 7.03 -25.36
C ALA A 113 15.72 6.64 -24.98
N ALA A 114 15.39 6.50 -23.69
CA ALA A 114 14.18 5.81 -23.24
C ALA A 114 12.87 6.62 -23.32
N GLY A 115 12.77 7.64 -24.17
CA GLY A 115 11.52 8.36 -24.44
C GLY A 115 10.68 8.65 -23.18
N ASN A 116 9.42 8.19 -23.18
CA ASN A 116 8.50 8.32 -22.04
C ASN A 116 8.76 7.34 -20.88
N ALA A 117 9.62 6.33 -21.05
CA ALA A 117 9.84 5.29 -20.05
C ALA A 117 10.41 5.85 -18.73
N ARG A 118 11.20 6.93 -18.79
CA ARG A 118 11.66 7.65 -17.58
C ARG A 118 10.48 8.19 -16.77
N GLU A 119 9.52 8.81 -17.45
CA GLU A 119 8.35 9.41 -16.81
C GLU A 119 7.34 8.34 -16.36
N ILE A 120 7.16 7.28 -17.14
CA ILE A 120 6.36 6.10 -16.76
C ILE A 120 6.88 5.48 -15.44
N ARG A 121 8.20 5.29 -15.30
CA ARG A 121 8.81 4.81 -14.05
C ARG A 121 8.61 5.78 -12.90
N ARG A 122 8.79 7.08 -13.13
CA ARG A 122 8.60 8.10 -12.09
C ARG A 122 7.16 8.12 -11.58
N LEU A 123 6.18 8.15 -12.48
CA LEU A 123 4.76 8.23 -12.14
C LEU A 123 4.27 6.98 -11.40
N SER A 124 4.65 5.79 -11.87
CA SER A 124 4.31 4.53 -11.18
C SER A 124 4.93 4.43 -9.79
N CYS A 125 6.18 4.87 -9.61
CA CYS A 125 6.80 4.96 -8.29
C CYS A 125 6.06 5.94 -7.35
N VAL A 126 5.68 7.13 -7.85
CA VAL A 126 4.95 8.11 -7.03
C VAL A 126 3.62 7.53 -6.56
N ALA A 127 2.89 6.88 -7.46
CA ALA A 127 1.64 6.23 -7.13
C ALA A 127 1.80 5.11 -6.10
N GLU A 128 2.75 4.20 -6.30
CA GLU A 128 3.08 3.12 -5.35
C GLU A 128 3.34 3.67 -3.95
N LEU A 129 4.27 4.62 -3.83
CA LEU A 129 4.69 5.13 -2.53
C LEU A 129 3.55 5.91 -1.84
N ASN A 130 2.76 6.68 -2.58
CA ASN A 130 1.62 7.40 -2.03
C ASN A 130 0.52 6.43 -1.52
N PHE A 131 0.18 5.40 -2.28
CA PHE A 131 -0.79 4.38 -1.85
C PHE A 131 -0.30 3.62 -0.62
N GLY A 132 0.94 3.13 -0.64
CA GLY A 132 1.52 2.41 0.50
C GLY A 132 1.61 3.28 1.75
N ARG A 133 1.91 4.57 1.61
CA ARG A 133 1.92 5.51 2.76
C ARG A 133 0.51 5.76 3.30
N ALA A 134 -0.50 5.84 2.44
CA ALA A 134 -1.88 6.00 2.88
C ALA A 134 -2.35 4.80 3.72
N GLU A 135 -1.99 3.58 3.31
CA GLU A 135 -2.23 2.36 4.07
C GLU A 135 -1.50 2.39 5.42
N GLN A 136 -0.18 2.68 5.42
CA GLN A 136 0.60 2.80 6.66
C GLN A 136 0.01 3.78 7.66
N LEU A 137 -0.44 4.96 7.20
CA LEU A 137 -1.07 5.96 8.05
C LEU A 137 -2.40 5.46 8.62
N THR A 138 -3.21 4.79 7.80
CA THR A 138 -4.49 4.24 8.21
C THR A 138 -4.30 3.15 9.27
N SER A 139 -3.35 2.23 9.07
CA SER A 139 -3.02 1.17 10.02
C SER A 139 -2.39 1.72 11.30
N ALA A 140 -1.51 2.74 11.22
CA ALA A 140 -0.84 3.28 12.40
C ALA A 140 -1.81 3.91 13.41
N VAL A 141 -2.96 4.39 12.95
CA VAL A 141 -3.97 5.02 13.82
C VAL A 141 -5.18 4.13 14.07
N SER A 142 -5.26 2.92 13.49
CA SER A 142 -6.49 2.11 13.52
C SER A 142 -6.87 1.65 14.92
N GLU A 143 -5.88 1.46 15.80
CA GLU A 143 -6.05 0.94 17.16
C GLU A 143 -6.11 2.02 18.23
N LEU A 144 -6.01 3.31 17.87
CA LEU A 144 -6.22 4.39 18.82
C LEU A 144 -7.66 4.37 19.34
N ALA A 145 -7.82 4.25 20.66
CA ALA A 145 -9.09 4.45 21.33
C ALA A 145 -9.50 5.91 21.18
N VAL A 146 -10.69 6.20 20.65
CA VAL A 146 -11.17 7.57 20.46
C VAL A 146 -12.28 7.88 21.45
N LYS A 147 -12.40 9.16 21.82
CA LYS A 147 -13.43 9.68 22.74
C LYS A 147 -14.84 9.61 22.16
#